data_AF-A0A939ZMZ7-F1
#
_entry.id   AF-A0A939ZMZ7-F1
#
_cell.length_a   1.000
_cell.length_b   1.000
_cell.length_c   1.000
_cell.angle_alpha   90.00
_cell.angle_beta   90.00
_cell.angle_gamma   90.00
#
_symmetry.space_group_name_H-M   'P 1'
#
loop_
_entity.id
_entity.type
_entity.pdbx_description
1 polymer ?
#
loop_
_entity_poly.entity_id
_entity_poly.type
_entity_poly.pdbx_seq_one_letter_code
_entity_poly.pdbx_strand_id
1 'polypeptide(L)'
;MIKRFSIYLLLALLAFVSCNPEDKGGESDGGGSKFPKNWTVNGTVKGDDGKPIADVVVSDGLTCVKTDSKGYYALEVDLSGDLQTTLQY
;
A
#
# COMPACT_ATOMS: atom_id res chain seq x y z
N MET A 1 -1.05 8.21 37.96
CA MET A 1 -0.63 6.96 37.29
C MET A 1 -1.04 7.01 35.80
N ILE A 2 -0.55 7.98 35.01
CA ILE A 2 -0.92 8.18 33.58
C ILE A 2 0.32 8.64 32.80
N LYS A 3 1.36 7.80 32.71
CA LYS A 3 2.59 8.16 31.97
C LYS A 3 2.99 7.14 30.91
N ARG A 4 2.41 5.94 30.95
CA ARG A 4 2.64 4.86 29.99
C ARG A 4 1.68 4.93 28.79
N PHE A 5 0.45 5.39 29.01
CA PHE A 5 -0.55 5.58 27.95
C PHE A 5 -0.10 6.62 26.90
N SER A 6 0.59 7.67 27.37
CA SER A 6 1.16 8.71 26.49
C SER A 6 2.21 8.18 25.53
N ILE A 7 2.96 7.13 25.92
CA ILE A 7 4.01 6.54 25.09
C ILE A 7 3.42 5.64 24.01
N TYR A 8 2.36 4.88 24.32
CA TYR A 8 1.65 4.07 23.35
C TYR A 8 0.91 4.91 22.32
N LEU A 9 0.36 6.06 22.73
CA LEU A 9 -0.27 7.01 21.82
C LEU A 9 0.74 7.64 20.84
N LEU A 10 1.96 7.94 21.31
CA LEU A 10 3.04 8.47 20.47
C LEU A 10 3.64 7.41 19.52
N LEU A 11 3.79 6.17 19.97
CA LEU A 11 4.25 5.05 19.12
C LEU A 11 3.23 4.69 18.02
N ALA A 12 1.93 4.76 18.33
CA ALA A 12 0.89 4.59 17.32
C ALA A 12 1.00 5.67 16.24
N LEU A 13 1.21 6.95 16.61
CA LEU A 13 1.28 8.08 15.67
C LEU A 13 2.48 8.01 14.71
N LEU A 14 3.61 7.42 15.11
CA LEU A 14 4.79 7.30 14.25
C LEU A 14 4.65 6.24 13.14
N ALA A 15 3.74 5.28 13.28
CA ALA A 15 3.48 4.29 12.24
C ALA A 15 2.68 4.85 11.04
N PHE A 16 2.15 6.07 11.14
CA PHE A 16 1.32 6.68 10.09
C PHE A 16 2.10 7.54 9.09
N VAL A 17 3.38 7.84 9.33
CA VAL A 17 4.17 8.73 8.45
C VAL A 17 4.52 8.10 7.09
N SER A 18 4.51 6.76 7.00
CA SER A 18 4.95 6.06 5.77
C SER A 18 3.84 5.77 4.77
N CYS A 19 2.55 5.95 5.12
CA CYS A 19 1.43 5.72 4.20
C CYS A 19 0.78 7.06 3.82
N ASN A 20 1.61 8.01 3.36
CA ASN A 20 1.13 9.15 2.59
C ASN A 20 1.49 8.86 1.14
N PRO A 21 0.51 8.66 0.24
CA PRO A 21 0.82 8.56 -1.18
C PRO A 21 1.44 9.89 -1.61
N GLU A 22 2.69 9.86 -2.07
CA GLU A 22 3.31 11.00 -2.72
C GLU A 22 2.61 11.23 -4.07
N ASP A 23 2.13 12.45 -4.31
CA ASP A 23 1.64 12.87 -5.63
C ASP A 23 2.76 12.71 -6.67
N LYS A 24 2.70 11.65 -7.47
CA LYS A 24 3.62 11.44 -8.59
C LYS A 24 3.14 12.31 -9.76
N GLY A 25 3.90 13.37 -10.01
CA GLY A 25 3.76 14.24 -11.18
C GLY A 25 3.81 13.45 -12.49
N GLY A 26 3.03 13.89 -13.47
CA GLY A 26 2.84 13.23 -14.75
C GLY A 26 4.02 13.34 -15.73
N GLU A 27 3.75 12.77 -16.91
CA GLU A 27 4.55 12.70 -18.16
C GLU A 27 5.49 11.48 -18.26
N SER A 28 5.67 10.77 -19.38
CA SER A 28 5.29 10.96 -20.79
C SER A 28 5.22 9.61 -21.51
N ASP A 29 4.44 9.51 -22.60
CA ASP A 29 4.25 8.29 -23.40
C ASP A 29 5.50 7.91 -24.23
N GLY A 30 6.08 6.74 -23.96
CA GLY A 30 7.14 6.13 -24.76
C GLY A 30 6.82 4.66 -25.06
N GLY A 31 6.65 4.33 -26.34
CA GLY A 31 6.17 3.03 -26.81
C GLY A 31 7.04 1.83 -26.45
N GLY A 32 6.46 0.89 -25.71
CA GLY A 32 6.90 -0.49 -25.51
C GLY A 32 5.66 -1.29 -25.10
N SER A 33 5.52 -2.53 -25.61
CA SER A 33 4.40 -3.48 -25.41
C SER A 33 3.31 -3.04 -24.43
N LYS A 34 2.10 -2.76 -24.96
CA LYS A 34 0.89 -2.33 -24.22
C LYS A 34 0.40 -3.40 -23.22
N PHE A 35 1.14 -3.62 -22.15
CA PHE A 35 0.55 -4.06 -20.91
C PHE A 35 -0.17 -2.84 -20.32
N PRO A 36 -1.39 -2.98 -19.77
CA PRO A 36 -2.01 -1.86 -19.07
C PRO A 36 -1.02 -1.41 -17.99
N LYS A 37 -0.68 -0.12 -18.00
CA LYS A 37 0.32 0.48 -17.10
C LYS A 37 -0.06 0.28 -15.62
N ASN A 38 -1.36 0.05 -15.37
CA ASN A 38 -1.95 0.02 -14.06
C ASN A 38 -2.81 -1.24 -13.93
N TRP A 39 -2.62 -2.00 -12.86
CA TRP A 39 -3.50 -3.10 -12.47
C TRP A 39 -4.13 -2.83 -11.12
N THR A 40 -5.32 -3.36 -10.87
CA THR A 40 -5.93 -3.32 -9.54
C THR A 40 -5.97 -4.73 -8.96
N VAL A 41 -5.26 -4.95 -7.86
CA VAL A 41 -5.36 -6.16 -7.05
C VAL A 41 -6.39 -5.92 -5.95
N ASN A 42 -7.42 -6.76 -5.88
CA ASN A 42 -8.47 -6.63 -4.88
C ASN A 42 -8.76 -7.95 -4.18
N GLY A 43 -9.27 -7.87 -2.97
CA GLY A 43 -9.58 -9.04 -2.16
C GLY A 43 -10.16 -8.68 -0.80
N THR A 44 -10.31 -9.69 0.06
CA THR A 44 -10.72 -9.52 1.46
C THR A 44 -9.74 -10.16 2.41
N VAL A 45 -9.42 -9.46 3.50
CA VAL A 45 -8.66 -10.00 4.63
C VAL A 45 -9.63 -10.46 5.71
N LYS A 46 -9.46 -11.71 6.15
CA LYS A 46 -10.28 -12.34 7.19
C LYS A 46 -9.40 -12.97 8.26
N GLY A 47 -9.91 -13.04 9.48
CA GLY A 47 -9.32 -13.81 10.57
C GLY A 47 -9.47 -15.31 10.35
N ASP A 48 -8.85 -16.08 11.24
CA ASP A 48 -9.00 -17.53 11.35
C ASP A 48 -10.45 -17.96 11.62
N ASP A 49 -11.22 -17.11 12.28
CA ASP A 49 -12.66 -17.25 12.52
C ASP A 49 -13.54 -16.90 11.30
N GLY A 50 -12.93 -16.51 10.18
CA GLY A 50 -13.61 -16.11 8.95
C GLY A 50 -14.25 -14.73 8.98
N LYS A 51 -14.10 -13.95 10.06
CA LYS A 51 -14.62 -12.57 10.13
C LYS A 51 -13.72 -11.59 9.39
N PRO A 52 -14.28 -10.54 8.76
CA PRO A 52 -13.48 -9.51 8.10
C PRO A 52 -12.65 -8.70 9.10
N ILE A 53 -11.45 -8.29 8.68
CA ILE A 53 -10.56 -7.44 9.48
C ILE A 53 -10.39 -6.09 8.79
N ALA A 54 -10.82 -5.02 9.44
CA ALA A 54 -10.63 -3.65 9.00
C ALA A 54 -9.23 -3.12 9.35
N ASP A 55 -8.82 -2.06 8.67
CA ASP A 55 -7.58 -1.30 8.93
C ASP A 55 -6.27 -2.11 8.79
N VAL A 56 -6.31 -3.26 8.12
CA VAL A 56 -5.10 -4.01 7.74
C VAL A 56 -4.42 -3.30 6.58
N VAL A 57 -3.12 -3.05 6.71
CA VAL A 57 -2.31 -2.47 5.63
C VAL A 57 -1.93 -3.57 4.64
N VAL A 58 -2.38 -3.41 3.40
CA VAL A 58 -1.96 -4.23 2.26
C VAL A 58 -1.03 -3.37 1.40
N SER A 59 0.17 -3.88 1.11
CA SER A 59 1.20 -3.15 0.37
C SER A 59 1.94 -4.08 -0.58
N ASP A 60 2.30 -3.54 -1.74
CA ASP A 60 3.21 -4.16 -2.71
C ASP A 60 4.68 -3.72 -2.52
N GLY A 61 4.95 -2.92 -1.48
CA GLY A 61 6.26 -2.33 -1.21
C GLY A 61 6.49 -0.96 -1.84
N LEU A 62 5.61 -0.49 -2.74
CA LEU A 62 5.65 0.84 -3.35
C LEU A 62 4.47 1.70 -2.89
N THR A 63 3.28 1.11 -2.82
CA THR A 63 2.03 1.73 -2.39
C THR A 63 1.36 0.91 -1.29
N CYS A 64 0.40 1.52 -0.60
CA CYS A 64 -0.35 0.88 0.49
C CYS A 64 -1.81 1.32 0.49
N VAL A 65 -2.70 0.40 0.82
CA VAL A 65 -4.11 0.67 1.12
C VAL A 65 -4.50 -0.04 2.43
N LYS A 66 -5.57 0.45 3.07
CA LYS A 66 -6.16 -0.21 4.23
C LYS A 66 -7.43 -0.94 3.86
N THR A 67 -7.65 -2.09 4.49
CA THR A 67 -8.94 -2.78 4.37
C THR A 67 -10.07 -1.97 5.01
N ASP A 68 -11.24 -1.97 4.39
CA ASP A 68 -12.44 -1.32 4.92
C ASP A 68 -13.12 -2.15 6.04
N SER A 69 -14.29 -1.70 6.51
CA SER A 69 -15.06 -2.41 7.55
C SER A 69 -15.55 -3.81 7.16
N LYS A 70 -15.51 -4.16 5.87
CA LYS A 70 -15.80 -5.49 5.33
C LYS A 70 -14.52 -6.28 5.03
N GLY A 71 -13.36 -5.77 5.43
CA GLY A 71 -12.06 -6.36 5.19
C GLY A 71 -11.62 -6.25 3.73
N TYR A 72 -12.32 -5.48 2.89
CA TYR A 72 -12.04 -5.37 1.46
C TYR A 72 -10.91 -4.38 1.19
N TYR A 73 -10.03 -4.72 0.26
CA TYR A 73 -9.01 -3.81 -0.27
C TYR A 73 -9.04 -3.79 -1.79
N ALA A 74 -8.61 -2.66 -2.38
CA ALA A 74 -8.30 -2.52 -3.80
C ALA A 74 -7.00 -1.70 -3.91
N LEU A 75 -5.92 -2.37 -4.27
CA LEU A 75 -4.57 -1.81 -4.42
C LEU A 75 -4.31 -1.54 -5.90
N GLU A 76 -3.99 -0.29 -6.23
CA GLU A 76 -3.52 0.07 -7.56
C GLU A 76 -2.01 -0.19 -7.65
N VAL A 77 -1.63 -1.05 -8.59
CA VAL A 77 -0.24 -1.44 -8.85
C VAL A 77 0.21 -0.73 -10.11
N ASP A 78 1.22 0.11 -9.97
CA ASP A 78 1.93 0.73 -11.08
C ASP A 78 3.12 -0.14 -11.47
N LEU A 79 3.05 -0.76 -12.65
CA LEU A 79 4.13 -1.56 -13.23
C LEU A 79 4.93 -0.77 -14.28
N SER A 80 4.65 0.53 -14.44
CA SER A 80 5.42 1.41 -15.33
C SER A 80 6.76 1.83 -14.73
N GLY A 81 6.94 1.62 -13.43
CA GLY A 81 8.25 1.68 -12.79
C GLY A 81 9.17 0.63 -13.41
N ASP A 82 10.10 1.11 -14.22
CA ASP A 82 11.15 0.33 -14.86
C ASP A 82 11.60 -0.82 -13.94
N LEU A 83 11.53 -2.05 -14.46
CA LEU A 83 12.52 -3.06 -14.11
C LEU A 83 13.89 -2.53 -14.58
N GLN A 84 14.43 -1.48 -13.95
CA GLN A 84 15.85 -1.15 -14.01
C GLN A 84 16.56 -2.22 -13.20
N THR A 85 16.53 -3.43 -13.76
CA THR A 85 17.54 -4.43 -13.53
C THR A 85 18.81 -3.78 -14.05
N THR A 86 19.47 -3.03 -13.17
CA THR A 86 20.86 -2.66 -13.41
C THR A 86 21.61 -3.99 -13.35
N LEU A 87 21.70 -4.68 -14.49
CA LEU A 87 22.68 -5.72 -14.72
C LEU A 87 24.04 -5.02 -14.68
N GLN A 88 24.60 -4.90 -13.49
CA GLN A 88 26.03 -4.63 -13.37
C GLN A 88 26.74 -5.94 -13.72
N TYR A 89 27.23 -6.01 -14.95
CA TYR A 89 28.32 -6.91 -15.33
C TYR A 89 29.65 -6.20 -15.08
#